data_AF-A0A2Z6NZ46-F1
#
_entry.id   AF-A0A2Z6NZ46-F1
#
_cell.length_a   1.000
_cell.length_b   1.000
_cell.length_c   1.000
_cell.angle_alpha   90.00
_cell.angle_beta   90.00
_cell.angle_gamma   90.00
#
_symmetry.space_group_name_H-M   'P 1'
#
loop_
_entity.id
_entity.type
_entity.pdbx_description
1 polymer ?
#
loop_
_entity_poly.entity_id
_entity_poly.type
_entity_poly.pdbx_seq_one_letter_code
_entity_poly.pdbx_strand_id
1 'polypeptide(L)'
;MYTIYPLSPNIIYALLHSFLSLHEGWVPLREVGWVVVNTDGAGKNNKNSGCGGLIRGNEGEWLGGFAKGLGTCSGLVAELWVALEGLKLAWKKGYKRVELQIDDKDIVKAINKEVLIKAEG
;
A
#
# COMPACT_ATOMS: atom_id res chain seq x y z
N MET A 1 11.00 -20.47 -0.07
CA MET A 1 11.90 -19.64 -0.90
C MET A 1 11.03 -18.60 -1.59
N TYR A 2 10.99 -17.36 -1.09
CA TYR A 2 10.16 -16.31 -1.68
C TYR A 2 10.95 -15.69 -2.84
N THR A 3 10.58 -16.04 -4.07
CA THR A 3 11.17 -15.42 -5.27
C THR A 3 10.58 -14.02 -5.41
N ILE A 4 11.34 -13.01 -4.99
CA ILE A 4 11.06 -11.62 -5.31
C ILE A 4 11.36 -11.44 -6.80
N TYR A 5 10.34 -11.58 -7.65
CA TYR A 5 10.44 -11.10 -9.03
C TYR A 5 10.77 -9.60 -8.99
N PRO A 6 11.63 -9.08 -9.88
CA PRO A 6 11.82 -7.65 -9.98
C PRO A 6 10.45 -7.00 -10.20
N LEU A 7 10.10 -6.05 -9.32
CA LEU A 7 8.87 -5.28 -9.45
C LEU A 7 8.86 -4.66 -10.85
N SER A 8 7.72 -4.73 -11.55
CA SER A 8 7.63 -4.11 -12.88
C SER A 8 7.99 -2.62 -12.79
N PRO A 9 8.62 -2.01 -13.81
CA PRO A 9 8.99 -0.59 -13.80
C PRO A 9 7.84 0.34 -13.40
N ASN A 10 6.61 -0.04 -13.77
CA ASN A 10 5.38 0.69 -13.43
C ASN A 10 5.08 0.71 -11.93
N ILE A 11 5.38 -0.37 -11.21
CA ILE A 11 5.20 -0.45 -9.76
C ILE A 11 6.28 0.37 -9.05
N ILE A 12 7.51 0.37 -9.57
CA ILE A 12 8.59 1.21 -9.05
C ILE A 12 8.24 2.69 -9.24
N TYR A 13 7.71 3.07 -10.41
CA TYR A 13 7.22 4.43 -10.66
C TYR A 13 6.06 4.80 -9.73
N ALA A 14 5.09 3.91 -9.54
CA ALA A 14 3.99 4.14 -8.61
C ALA A 14 4.47 4.31 -7.15
N LEU A 15 5.51 3.57 -6.73
CA LEU A 15 6.15 3.74 -5.44
C LEU A 15 6.85 5.10 -5.31
N LEU A 16 7.67 5.47 -6.30
CA LEU A 16 8.39 6.75 -6.32
C LEU A 16 7.47 7.97 -6.31
N HIS A 17 6.29 7.85 -6.91
CA HIS A 17 5.27 8.90 -6.97
C HIS A 17 4.12 8.72 -5.98
N SER A 18 4.24 7.77 -5.05
CA SER A 18 3.31 7.64 -3.93
C SER A 18 3.81 8.41 -2.72
N PHE A 19 2.89 9.04 -2.00
CA PHE A 19 3.16 9.61 -0.69
C PHE A 19 2.76 8.60 0.38
N LEU A 20 3.68 8.24 1.28
CA LEU A 20 3.34 7.42 2.44
C LEU A 20 2.97 8.31 3.61
N SER A 21 1.82 8.04 4.21
CA SER A 21 1.37 8.72 5.42
C SER A 21 0.95 7.71 6.48
N LEU A 22 1.25 8.04 7.74
CA LEU A 22 0.81 7.26 8.88
C LEU A 22 -0.50 7.84 9.38
N HIS A 23 -1.56 7.02 9.45
CA HIS A 23 -2.86 7.46 9.94
C HIS A 23 -3.58 6.39 10.76
N GLU A 24 -4.09 6.77 11.93
CA GLU A 24 -4.98 5.94 12.77
C GLU A 24 -6.44 6.14 12.31
N GLY A 25 -6.74 5.79 11.06
CA GLY A 25 -8.07 5.92 10.46
C GLY A 25 -8.10 6.65 9.12
N TRP A 26 -9.31 6.87 8.58
CA TRP A 26 -9.46 7.60 7.31
C TRP A 26 -9.24 9.09 7.50
N VAL A 27 -8.35 9.66 6.68
CA VAL A 27 -8.17 11.10 6.58
C VAL A 27 -8.41 11.54 5.13
N PRO A 28 -9.24 12.57 4.89
CA PRO A 28 -9.49 13.09 3.56
C PRO A 28 -8.22 13.69 2.94
N LEU A 29 -8.09 13.55 1.62
CA LEU A 29 -6.98 14.11 0.88
C LEU A 29 -7.09 15.63 0.82
N ARG A 30 -5.94 16.31 0.92
CA ARG A 30 -5.87 17.77 0.84
C ARG A 30 -5.89 18.30 -0.60
N GLU A 31 -5.61 17.46 -1.60
CA GLU A 31 -5.46 17.87 -3.00
C GLU A 31 -6.33 17.07 -3.97
N VAL A 32 -6.90 17.79 -4.96
CA VAL A 32 -7.74 17.21 -6.02
C VAL A 32 -6.90 16.32 -6.94
N GLY A 33 -7.46 15.14 -7.25
CA GLY A 33 -6.86 14.19 -8.19
C GLY A 33 -5.75 13.32 -7.60
N TRP A 34 -5.67 13.23 -6.27
CA TRP A 34 -5.05 12.13 -5.54
C TRP A 34 -6.12 11.08 -5.19
N VAL A 35 -5.70 9.84 -4.97
CA VAL A 35 -6.51 8.79 -4.35
C VAL A 35 -5.79 8.23 -3.13
N VAL A 36 -6.55 7.83 -2.12
CA VAL A 36 -6.04 7.14 -0.93
C VAL A 36 -6.15 5.65 -1.15
N VAL A 37 -5.08 4.92 -0.85
CA VAL A 37 -5.10 3.49 -0.58
C VAL A 37 -5.06 3.30 0.93
N ASN A 38 -6.19 2.92 1.53
CA ASN A 38 -6.25 2.52 2.93
C ASN A 38 -5.95 1.02 3.03
N THR A 39 -5.03 0.66 3.92
CA THR A 39 -4.60 -0.71 4.15
C THR A 39 -5.14 -1.22 5.48
N ASP A 40 -5.63 -2.46 5.51
CA ASP A 40 -5.95 -3.17 6.75
C ASP A 40 -5.44 -4.61 6.65
N GLY A 41 -4.40 -4.92 7.42
CA GLY A 41 -3.84 -6.25 7.53
C GLY A 41 -4.64 -7.11 8.51
N ALA A 42 -5.27 -8.18 8.02
CA ALA A 42 -5.97 -9.14 8.87
C ALA A 42 -5.14 -10.42 9.03
N GLY A 43 -4.57 -10.65 10.22
CA GLY A 43 -3.79 -11.84 10.53
C GLY A 43 -4.30 -12.59 11.78
N LYS A 44 -4.73 -13.85 11.64
CA LYS A 44 -5.06 -14.70 12.80
C LYS A 44 -3.91 -15.66 13.11
N ASN A 45 -3.16 -15.34 14.19
CA ASN A 45 -2.16 -16.21 14.82
C ASN A 45 -1.15 -16.85 13.84
N ASN A 46 -0.65 -16.09 12.85
CA ASN A 46 0.33 -16.52 11.84
C ASN A 46 -0.06 -17.78 11.03
N LYS A 47 -1.30 -18.25 11.06
CA LYS A 47 -1.72 -19.45 10.30
C LYS A 47 -2.44 -19.06 9.02
N ASN A 48 -3.41 -18.14 9.14
CA ASN A 48 -4.17 -17.61 8.03
C ASN A 48 -4.13 -16.07 8.10
N SER A 49 -3.29 -15.50 7.23
CA SER A 49 -3.16 -14.08 7.00
C SER A 49 -3.80 -13.72 5.66
N GLY A 50 -4.45 -12.57 5.63
CA GLY A 50 -4.98 -11.95 4.42
C GLY A 50 -4.62 -10.48 4.40
N CYS A 51 -4.54 -9.92 3.20
CA CYS A 51 -4.45 -8.48 3.01
C CYS A 51 -5.72 -7.98 2.32
N GLY A 52 -6.23 -6.85 2.80
CA GLY A 52 -7.34 -6.16 2.19
C GLY A 52 -7.10 -4.67 2.19
N GLY A 53 -7.73 -3.98 1.25
CA GLY A 53 -7.65 -2.54 1.19
C GLY A 53 -8.66 -1.97 0.23
N LEU A 54 -8.82 -0.66 0.32
CA LEU A 54 -9.77 0.08 -0.49
C LEU A 54 -9.12 1.35 -1.03
N ILE A 55 -9.60 1.76 -2.19
CA ILE A 55 -9.25 3.03 -2.82
C ILE A 55 -10.37 4.00 -2.56
N ARG A 56 -10.03 5.15 -1.99
CA ARG A 56 -10.94 6.28 -1.82
C ARG A 56 -10.46 7.46 -2.62
N GLY A 57 -11.38 8.27 -3.12
CA GLY A 57 -11.00 9.58 -3.65
C GLY A 57 -10.94 10.64 -2.57
N ASN A 58 -10.88 11.90 -2.99
CA ASN A 58 -10.61 13.02 -2.08
C ASN A 58 -11.76 13.29 -1.11
N GLU A 59 -13.00 12.98 -1.50
CA GLU A 59 -14.22 13.16 -0.69
C GLU A 59 -14.59 11.89 0.08
N GLY A 60 -13.73 10.87 0.03
CA GLY A 60 -13.96 9.59 0.69
C GLY A 60 -14.86 8.65 -0.11
N GLU A 61 -15.16 8.98 -1.36
CA GLU A 61 -15.93 8.13 -2.25
C GLU A 61 -15.21 6.81 -2.51
N TRP A 62 -15.95 5.71 -2.54
CA TRP A 62 -15.37 4.40 -2.80
C TRP A 62 -15.06 4.22 -4.29
N LEU A 63 -13.78 4.05 -4.62
CA LEU A 63 -13.29 3.89 -6.00
C LEU A 63 -12.91 2.44 -6.33
N GLY A 64 -12.85 1.57 -5.33
CA GLY A 64 -12.62 0.13 -5.48
C GLY A 64 -11.99 -0.49 -4.24
N GLY A 65 -11.82 -1.81 -4.25
CA GLY A 65 -11.13 -2.53 -3.20
C GLY A 65 -10.54 -3.85 -3.68
N PHE A 66 -9.73 -4.46 -2.82
CA PHE A 66 -9.10 -5.75 -3.06
C PHE A 66 -9.06 -6.56 -1.77
N ALA A 67 -9.04 -7.88 -1.93
CA ALA A 67 -8.80 -8.83 -0.86
C ALA A 67 -7.97 -9.99 -1.42
N LYS A 68 -6.97 -10.45 -0.67
CA LYS A 68 -6.09 -11.54 -1.09
C LYS A 68 -5.68 -12.37 0.11
N GLY A 69 -5.83 -13.69 -0.01
CA GLY A 69 -5.30 -14.64 0.96
C GLY A 69 -3.79 -14.78 0.81
N LEU A 70 -3.05 -14.64 1.91
CA LEU A 70 -1.60 -14.73 1.95
C LEU A 70 -1.10 -16.03 2.61
N GLY A 71 -1.99 -16.79 3.23
CA GLY A 71 -1.62 -18.02 3.95
C GLY A 71 -0.84 -17.67 5.22
N THR A 72 0.25 -18.38 5.48
CA THR A 72 1.11 -18.10 6.64
C THR A 72 2.13 -17.01 6.31
N CYS A 73 1.94 -15.80 6.84
CA CYS A 73 2.93 -14.72 6.75
C CYS A 73 2.91 -13.85 8.02
N SER A 74 4.02 -13.15 8.29
CA SER A 74 4.09 -12.17 9.37
C SER A 74 3.22 -10.94 9.06
N GLY A 75 2.87 -10.17 10.10
CA GLY A 75 2.13 -8.90 9.93
C GLY A 75 2.84 -7.95 8.96
N LEU A 76 4.15 -7.74 9.14
CA LEU A 76 4.99 -6.95 8.22
C LEU A 76 4.87 -7.39 6.76
N VAL A 77 4.91 -8.71 6.48
CA VAL A 77 4.77 -9.23 5.12
C VAL A 77 3.34 -9.01 4.62
N ALA A 78 2.33 -9.18 5.47
CA ALA A 78 0.95 -8.94 5.11
C ALA A 78 0.74 -7.49 4.66
N GLU A 79 1.20 -6.54 5.46
CA GLU A 79 1.11 -5.11 5.19
C GLU A 79 1.84 -4.67 3.91
N LEU A 80 3.06 -5.20 3.67
CA LEU A 80 3.77 -4.96 2.40
C LEU A 80 2.98 -5.49 1.19
N TRP A 81 2.30 -6.63 1.34
CA TRP A 81 1.38 -7.13 0.32
C TRP A 81 0.15 -6.23 0.16
N VAL A 82 -0.41 -5.69 1.25
CA VAL A 82 -1.52 -4.73 1.16
C VAL A 82 -1.09 -3.52 0.33
N ALA A 83 0.05 -2.91 0.64
CA ALA A 83 0.56 -1.74 -0.08
C ALA A 83 0.80 -2.04 -1.56
N LEU A 84 1.42 -3.18 -1.87
CA LEU A 84 1.69 -3.61 -3.24
C LEU A 84 0.41 -3.83 -4.05
N GLU A 85 -0.57 -4.55 -3.49
CA GLU A 85 -1.83 -4.82 -4.20
C GLU A 85 -2.68 -3.55 -4.36
N GLY A 86 -2.65 -2.65 -3.38
CA GLY A 86 -3.30 -1.35 -3.46
C GLY A 86 -2.72 -0.46 -4.56
N LEU A 87 -1.39 -0.36 -4.66
CA LEU A 87 -0.72 0.38 -5.75
C LEU A 87 -1.01 -0.22 -7.13
N LYS A 88 -1.00 -1.55 -7.25
CA LYS A 88 -1.35 -2.23 -8.50
C LYS A 88 -2.79 -1.92 -8.92
N LEU A 89 -3.73 -1.96 -7.97
CA LEU A 89 -5.12 -1.64 -8.24
C LEU A 89 -5.29 -0.19 -8.67
N ALA A 90 -4.66 0.75 -7.96
CA ALA A 90 -4.69 2.17 -8.29
C ALA A 90 -4.17 2.43 -9.70
N TRP A 91 -3.02 1.81 -10.04
CA TRP A 91 -2.43 1.90 -11.37
C TRP A 91 -3.33 1.34 -12.47
N LYS A 92 -3.90 0.15 -12.25
CA LYS A 92 -4.83 -0.50 -13.19
C LYS A 92 -6.07 0.38 -13.45
N LYS A 93 -6.49 1.15 -12.46
CA LYS A 93 -7.60 2.13 -12.57
C LYS A 93 -7.17 3.47 -13.17
N GLY A 94 -5.90 3.66 -13.49
CA GLY A 94 -5.37 4.87 -14.12
C GLY A 94 -4.93 5.96 -13.14
N TYR A 95 -5.00 5.72 -11.83
CA TYR A 95 -4.53 6.68 -10.83
C TYR A 95 -3.00 6.70 -10.76
N LYS A 96 -2.42 7.90 -10.85
CA LYS A 96 -0.96 8.12 -10.85
C LYS A 96 -0.45 8.86 -9.61
N ARG A 97 -1.35 9.48 -8.87
CA ARG A 97 -1.07 10.17 -7.61
C ARG A 97 -1.81 9.44 -6.50
N VAL A 98 -1.05 8.75 -5.66
CA VAL A 98 -1.59 7.83 -4.66
C VAL A 98 -0.99 8.14 -3.30
N GLU A 99 -1.83 8.35 -2.31
CA GLU A 99 -1.43 8.36 -0.90
C GLU A 99 -1.67 6.97 -0.30
N LEU A 100 -0.61 6.36 0.23
CA LEU A 100 -0.69 5.12 0.99
C LEU A 100 -0.85 5.46 2.46
N GLN A 101 -2.04 5.18 3.01
CA GLN A 101 -2.33 5.32 4.43
C GLN A 101 -2.13 3.96 5.11
N ILE A 102 -0.98 3.83 5.79
CA ILE A 102 -0.59 2.63 6.55
C ILE A 102 -0.69 2.99 8.03
N ASP A 103 -1.23 2.08 8.84
CA ASP A 103 -1.43 2.25 10.30
C ASP A 103 -0.23 1.74 11.13
N ASP A 104 0.70 1.02 10.50
CA ASP A 104 1.92 0.51 11.13
C ASP A 104 3.12 1.47 10.99
N LYS A 105 3.55 2.03 12.13
CA LYS A 105 4.70 2.95 12.26
C LYS A 105 6.03 2.35 11.83
N ASP A 106 6.24 1.06 12.08
CA ASP A 106 7.52 0.41 11.78
C ASP A 106 7.64 0.16 10.27
N ILE A 107 6.51 -0.03 9.59
CA ILE A 107 6.44 -0.20 8.13
C ILE A 107 6.65 1.12 7.41
N VAL A 108 6.00 2.20 7.86
CA VAL A 108 6.24 3.53 7.32
C VAL A 108 7.73 3.88 7.40
N LYS A 109 8.40 3.57 8.52
CA LYS A 109 9.84 3.75 8.66
C LYS A 109 10.65 2.86 7.72
N ALA A 110 10.30 1.58 7.60
CA ALA A 110 11.00 0.62 6.75
C ALA A 110 10.93 1.03 5.27
N ILE A 111 9.74 1.40 4.77
CA ILE A 111 9.54 1.82 3.38
C ILE A 111 10.25 3.14 3.10
N ASN A 112 10.13 4.13 4.00
CA ASN A 112 10.83 5.41 3.82
C ASN A 112 12.34 5.24 3.75
N LYS A 113 12.93 4.37 4.59
CA LYS A 113 14.36 4.08 4.54
C LYS A 113 14.77 3.45 3.20
N GLU A 114 13.99 2.50 2.69
CA GLU A 114 14.27 1.82 1.42
C GLU A 114 14.12 2.73 0.19
N VAL A 115 13.12 3.63 0.20
CA VAL A 115 12.87 4.60 -0.88
C VAL A 115 13.97 5.67 -0.92
N LEU A 116 14.41 6.17 0.23
CA LEU A 116 15.51 7.13 0.32
C LEU A 116 16.83 6.55 -0.20
N ILE A 117 17.14 5.30 0.14
CA ILE A 117 18.36 4.61 -0.35
C ILE A 117 18.36 4.47 -1.88
N LYS A 118 17.19 4.33 -2.52
CA LYS A 118 17.07 4.24 -3.99
C LYS A 118 16.99 5.59 -4.70
N ALA A 119 16.74 6.69 -3.98
CA ALA A 119 16.75 8.03 -4.54
C ALA A 119 18.16 8.66 -4.54
N GLU A 120 19.06 8.14 -3.69
CA GLU A 120 20.44 8.62 -3.52
C GLU A 120 21.50 7.80 -4.26
N GLY A 121 21.11 6.73 -4.98
CA GLY A 121 22.01 5.87 -5.77
C GLY A 121 21.52 5.64 -7.19
#